data_AF-E4QE40-F1
#
_entry.id   AF-E4QE40-F1
#
_cell.length_a   1.000
_cell.length_b   1.000
_cell.length_c   1.000
_cell.angle_alpha   90.00
_cell.angle_beta   90.00
_cell.angle_gamma   90.00
#
_symmetry.space_group_name_H-M   'P 1'
#
loop_
_entity.id
_entity.type
_entity.pdbx_description
1 polymer ?
#
loop_
_entity_poly.entity_id
_entity_poly.type
_entity_poly.pdbx_seq_one_letter_code
_entity_poly.pdbx_strand_id
1 'polypeptide(L)'
;MSFLKLLIFVICLLLIIFVGIDNIWFSLLFSFCILIVFHVSIGAFYLQSPPILQTPNVILVEEEQDERQATNVVQPDISIICDKKKLTERGCVGAPEMIIEVVSEYNPSHDYVRKLNLYNQFKVKEYWIVNPNNQTILIYRLKDNEDYLPPEAYTFNDKVKVGIFEDLIIDFA
;
A
#
# COMPACT_ATOMS: atom_id res chain seq x y z
N MET A 1 22.21 -0.48 -7.22
CA MET A 1 21.46 0.66 -6.64
C MET A 1 21.11 1.62 -7.77
N SER A 2 19.83 1.79 -8.11
CA SER A 2 19.44 2.70 -9.20
C SER A 2 19.72 4.14 -8.78
N PHE A 3 20.09 5.01 -9.73
CA PHE A 3 20.44 6.41 -9.48
C PHE A 3 19.36 7.17 -8.70
N LEU A 4 18.09 6.82 -8.92
CA LEU A 4 16.93 7.41 -8.24
C LEU A 4 16.88 7.05 -6.75
N LYS A 5 17.17 5.78 -6.38
CA LYS A 5 17.23 5.35 -4.97
C LYS A 5 18.34 6.06 -4.21
N LEU A 6 19.51 6.23 -4.84
CA LEU A 6 20.63 6.97 -4.26
C LEU A 6 20.28 8.46 -4.10
N LEU A 7 19.58 9.06 -5.06
CA LEU A 7 19.16 10.46 -4.97
C LEU A 7 18.14 10.69 -3.85
N ILE A 8 17.15 9.81 -3.69
CA ILE A 8 16.18 9.87 -2.59
C ILE A 8 16.89 9.69 -1.25
N PHE A 9 17.79 8.71 -1.14
CA PHE A 9 18.58 8.51 0.07
C PHE A 9 19.44 9.74 0.42
N VAL A 10 20.09 10.36 -0.56
CA VAL A 10 20.91 11.57 -0.36
C VAL A 10 20.04 12.76 0.05
N ILE A 11 18.84 12.93 -0.52
CA ILE A 11 17.90 13.99 -0.13
C ILE A 11 17.36 13.74 1.28
N CYS A 12 16.91 12.51 1.59
CA CYS A 12 16.43 12.15 2.92
C CYS A 12 17.57 12.37 3.96
N LEU A 13 18.82 12.00 3.65
CA LEU A 13 20.01 12.18 4.51
C LEU A 13 20.39 13.66 4.70
N LEU A 14 20.35 14.47 3.64
CA LEU A 14 20.63 15.91 3.72
C LEU A 14 19.57 16.64 4.56
N LEU A 15 18.30 16.26 4.46
CA LEU A 15 17.23 16.82 5.29
C LEU A 15 17.46 16.51 6.78
N ILE A 16 17.88 15.29 7.12
CA ILE A 16 18.20 14.89 8.49
C ILE A 16 19.39 15.67 9.05
N ILE A 17 20.46 15.83 8.26
CA ILE A 17 21.69 16.51 8.69
C ILE A 17 21.49 18.03 8.86
N PHE A 18 20.72 18.67 7.99
CA PHE A 18 20.63 20.14 7.95
C PHE A 18 19.45 20.74 8.74
N VAL A 19 18.40 19.98 9.06
CA VAL A 19 17.16 20.55 9.64
C VAL A 19 17.00 20.28 11.13
N GLY A 20 17.77 19.37 11.74
CA GLY A 20 17.61 19.07 13.18
C GLY A 20 16.21 18.51 13.46
N ILE A 21 15.90 17.42 12.79
CA ILE A 21 14.58 16.78 12.75
C ILE A 21 14.36 15.95 14.01
N ASP A 22 13.35 16.30 14.82
CA ASP A 22 12.86 15.49 15.94
C ASP A 22 12.39 14.12 15.46
N ASN A 23 12.31 13.11 16.34
CA ASN A 23 11.95 11.72 15.96
C ASN A 23 10.67 11.59 15.10
N ILE A 24 9.69 12.49 15.27
CA ILE A 24 8.44 12.51 14.48
C ILE A 24 8.73 12.86 13.02
N TRP A 25 9.52 13.90 12.77
CA TRP A 25 9.88 14.33 11.42
C TRP A 25 10.73 13.26 10.71
N PHE A 26 11.54 12.52 11.46
CA PHE A 26 12.34 11.41 10.92
C PHE A 26 11.44 10.26 10.46
N SER A 27 10.45 9.88 11.27
CA SER A 27 9.50 8.81 10.95
C SER A 27 8.58 9.19 9.77
N LEU A 28 8.11 10.43 9.69
CA LEU A 28 7.36 10.94 8.54
C LEU A 28 8.19 10.92 7.26
N LEU A 29 9.46 11.37 7.33
CA LEU A 29 10.36 11.33 6.18
C LEU A 29 10.61 9.89 5.74
N PHE A 30 10.85 8.97 6.67
CA PHE A 30 11.08 7.57 6.37
C PHE A 30 9.85 6.90 5.73
N SER A 31 8.65 7.17 6.23
CA SER A 31 7.37 6.77 5.63
C SER A 31 7.23 7.29 4.19
N PHE A 32 7.61 8.54 3.95
CA PHE A 32 7.60 9.12 2.61
C PHE A 32 8.63 8.44 1.67
N CYS A 33 9.87 8.18 2.12
CA CYS A 33 10.86 7.48 1.31
C CYS A 33 10.35 6.05 0.96
N ILE A 34 9.60 5.37 1.86
CA ILE A 34 8.94 4.07 1.60
C ILE A 34 7.87 4.18 0.50
N LEU A 35 6.98 5.17 0.58
CA LEU A 35 5.95 5.38 -0.45
C LEU A 35 6.57 5.63 -1.83
N ILE A 36 7.69 6.37 -1.89
CA ILE A 36 8.42 6.57 -3.15
C ILE A 36 8.95 5.24 -3.71
N VAL A 37 9.52 4.36 -2.86
CA VAL A 37 9.99 3.04 -3.31
C VAL A 37 8.85 2.24 -3.96
N PHE A 38 7.66 2.26 -3.37
CA PHE A 38 6.50 1.63 -3.97
C PHE A 38 6.11 2.28 -5.29
N HIS A 39 5.90 3.60 -5.35
CA HIS A 39 5.51 4.29 -6.59
C HIS A 39 6.52 4.11 -7.72
N VAL A 40 7.82 4.08 -7.43
CA VAL A 40 8.87 3.85 -8.43
C VAL A 40 8.85 2.40 -8.91
N SER A 41 8.82 1.42 -8.00
CA SER A 41 8.84 0.00 -8.35
C SER A 41 7.59 -0.39 -9.13
N ILE A 42 6.43 0.03 -8.64
CA ILE A 42 5.13 -0.21 -9.26
C ILE A 42 5.00 0.59 -10.57
N GLY A 43 5.39 1.87 -10.60
CA GLY A 43 5.35 2.69 -11.80
C GLY A 43 6.26 2.19 -12.92
N ALA A 44 7.44 1.66 -12.60
CA ALA A 44 8.32 1.02 -13.58
C ALA A 44 7.69 -0.25 -14.19
N PHE A 45 6.91 -0.98 -13.39
CA PHE A 45 6.13 -2.13 -13.85
C PHE A 45 4.95 -1.72 -14.75
N TYR A 46 4.33 -0.55 -14.51
CA TYR A 46 3.24 -0.03 -15.35
C TYR A 46 3.64 0.20 -16.81
N LEU A 47 4.91 0.53 -17.07
CA LEU A 47 5.42 0.72 -18.42
C LEU A 47 5.50 -0.60 -19.22
N GLN A 48 5.39 -1.75 -18.55
CA GLN A 48 5.59 -3.08 -19.12
C GLN A 48 4.32 -3.94 -19.13
N SER A 49 3.23 -3.49 -18.49
CA SER A 49 2.00 -4.27 -18.25
C SER A 49 0.74 -3.51 -18.68
N PRO A 50 -0.43 -4.17 -18.83
CA PRO A 50 -1.71 -3.47 -19.03
C PRO A 50 -1.96 -2.41 -17.95
N PRO A 51 -2.81 -1.41 -18.22
CA PRO A 51 -2.90 -0.22 -17.38
C PRO A 51 -3.36 -0.56 -15.97
N ILE A 52 -2.42 -0.47 -15.03
CA ILE A 52 -2.70 -0.50 -13.60
C ILE A 52 -2.98 0.93 -13.16
N LEU A 53 -4.01 1.08 -12.35
CA LEU A 53 -4.57 2.36 -11.97
C LEU A 53 -4.51 2.53 -10.45
N GLN A 54 -4.46 3.78 -10.01
CA GLN A 54 -4.49 4.14 -8.59
C GLN A 54 -5.52 5.24 -8.37
N THR A 55 -6.15 5.23 -7.21
CA THR A 55 -7.03 6.30 -6.77
C THR A 55 -6.96 6.40 -5.25
N PRO A 56 -6.97 7.62 -4.68
CA PRO A 56 -6.91 7.76 -3.24
C PRO A 56 -8.19 7.29 -2.54
N ASN A 57 -9.31 7.11 -3.25
CA ASN A 57 -10.60 6.85 -2.63
C ASN A 57 -11.14 5.48 -3.07
N VAL A 58 -11.37 4.59 -2.12
CA VAL A 58 -11.94 3.26 -2.33
C VAL A 58 -13.29 3.20 -1.61
N ILE A 59 -14.32 2.81 -2.36
CA ILE A 59 -15.71 2.75 -1.92
C ILE A 59 -16.11 1.28 -1.92
N LEU A 60 -16.14 0.69 -0.74
CA LEU A 60 -16.50 -0.71 -0.55
C LEU A 60 -18.02 -0.80 -0.37
N VAL A 61 -18.68 -1.43 -1.33
CA VAL A 61 -20.14 -1.51 -1.42
C VAL A 61 -20.58 -2.89 -0.99
N GLU A 62 -21.47 -2.97 0.01
CA GLU A 62 -22.05 -4.23 0.46
C GLU A 62 -22.97 -4.83 -0.61
N GLU A 63 -23.23 -6.13 -0.53
CA GLU A 63 -24.17 -6.78 -1.44
C GLU A 63 -25.54 -6.08 -1.36
N GLU A 64 -26.13 -5.80 -2.52
CA GLU A 64 -27.44 -5.12 -2.66
C GLU A 64 -27.49 -3.65 -2.19
N GLN A 65 -26.37 -3.05 -1.76
CA GLN A 65 -26.31 -1.65 -1.37
C GLN A 65 -26.20 -0.71 -2.58
N ASP A 66 -26.90 0.43 -2.53
CA ASP A 66 -26.65 1.54 -3.46
C ASP A 66 -25.27 2.15 -3.19
N GLU A 67 -24.40 2.18 -4.21
CA GLU A 67 -23.07 2.80 -4.16
C GLU A 67 -23.10 4.24 -3.63
N ARG A 68 -24.17 5.00 -3.90
CA ARG A 68 -24.31 6.38 -3.41
C ARG A 68 -24.53 6.46 -1.91
N GLN A 69 -24.99 5.38 -1.30
CA GLN A 69 -25.24 5.24 0.13
C GLN A 69 -24.16 4.43 0.85
N ALA A 70 -23.12 3.99 0.13
CA ALA A 70 -22.00 3.26 0.72
C ALA A 70 -21.31 4.07 1.82
N THR A 71 -21.19 3.46 3.00
CA THR A 71 -20.58 4.06 4.20
C THR A 71 -19.12 3.66 4.37
N ASN A 72 -18.70 2.55 3.77
CA ASN A 72 -17.34 2.02 3.84
C ASN A 72 -16.44 2.70 2.81
N VAL A 73 -16.21 4.00 2.98
CA VAL A 73 -15.27 4.78 2.19
C VAL A 73 -13.94 4.87 2.93
N VAL A 74 -12.87 4.50 2.24
CA VAL A 74 -11.51 4.46 2.80
C VAL A 74 -10.51 5.08 1.83
N GLN A 75 -9.43 5.60 2.40
CA GLN A 75 -8.33 6.18 1.65
C GLN A 75 -7.04 5.43 1.98
N PRO A 76 -6.70 4.38 1.20
CA PRO A 76 -5.43 3.71 1.35
C PRO A 76 -4.29 4.57 0.82
N ASP A 77 -3.08 4.38 1.36
CA ASP A 77 -1.89 5.05 0.83
C ASP A 77 -1.63 4.66 -0.63
N ILE A 78 -1.77 3.37 -0.95
CA ILE A 78 -1.67 2.86 -2.32
C ILE A 78 -2.76 1.82 -2.58
N SER A 79 -3.52 2.03 -3.64
CA SER A 79 -4.44 1.05 -4.21
C SER A 79 -3.96 0.62 -5.60
N ILE A 80 -4.03 -0.66 -5.91
CA ILE A 80 -3.74 -1.23 -7.23
C ILE A 80 -5.03 -1.74 -7.83
N ILE A 81 -5.42 -1.18 -8.97
CA ILE A 81 -6.67 -1.48 -9.66
C ILE A 81 -6.36 -1.88 -11.10
N CYS A 82 -6.78 -3.08 -11.48
CA CYS A 82 -6.58 -3.66 -12.79
C CYS A 82 -7.84 -3.58 -13.67
N ASP A 83 -9.04 -3.54 -13.06
CA ASP A 83 -10.29 -3.38 -13.79
C ASP A 83 -10.72 -1.91 -13.86
N LYS A 84 -10.61 -1.32 -15.06
CA LYS A 84 -11.06 0.05 -15.36
C LYS A 84 -12.53 0.30 -15.01
N LYS A 85 -13.39 -0.72 -15.04
CA LYS A 85 -14.82 -0.57 -14.73
C LYS A 85 -15.07 -0.20 -13.27
N LYS A 86 -14.11 -0.48 -12.38
CA LYS A 86 -14.17 -0.09 -10.97
C LYS A 86 -13.93 1.41 -10.78
N LEU A 87 -13.38 2.13 -11.77
CA LEU A 87 -13.08 3.54 -11.63
C LEU A 87 -14.26 4.43 -12.02
N THR A 88 -14.60 5.32 -11.10
CA THR A 88 -15.59 6.37 -11.26
C THR A 88 -15.01 7.73 -10.88
N GLU A 89 -15.75 8.81 -11.08
CA GLU A 89 -15.36 10.14 -10.59
C GLU A 89 -15.20 10.21 -9.07
N ARG A 90 -15.83 9.29 -8.33
CA ARG A 90 -15.76 9.22 -6.86
C ARG A 90 -14.56 8.41 -6.35
N GLY A 91 -13.92 7.63 -7.22
CA GLY A 91 -12.84 6.72 -6.89
C GLY A 91 -13.08 5.29 -7.38
N CYS A 92 -12.48 4.32 -6.69
CA CYS A 92 -12.64 2.90 -6.97
C CYS A 92 -13.89 2.37 -6.26
N VAL A 93 -14.86 1.88 -7.02
CA VAL A 93 -16.06 1.22 -6.51
C VAL A 93 -15.82 -0.28 -6.49
N GLY A 94 -15.96 -0.87 -5.30
CA GLY A 94 -15.60 -2.26 -5.03
C GLY A 94 -14.13 -2.44 -4.64
N ALA A 95 -13.75 -3.67 -4.34
CA ALA A 95 -12.43 -4.00 -3.85
C ALA A 95 -11.34 -3.87 -4.94
N PRO A 96 -10.25 -3.13 -4.68
CA PRO A 96 -9.03 -3.17 -5.50
C PRO A 96 -8.39 -4.57 -5.49
N GLU A 97 -7.52 -4.83 -6.46
CA GLU A 97 -6.74 -6.07 -6.47
C GLU A 97 -5.73 -6.10 -5.32
N MET A 98 -5.10 -4.96 -5.01
CA MET A 98 -4.17 -4.88 -3.88
C MET A 98 -4.24 -3.52 -3.19
N ILE A 99 -4.00 -3.52 -1.88
CA ILE A 99 -3.87 -2.32 -1.06
C ILE A 99 -2.57 -2.39 -0.25
N ILE A 100 -1.88 -1.26 -0.14
CA ILE A 100 -0.72 -1.08 0.73
C ILE A 100 -1.00 0.09 1.67
N GLU A 101 -0.75 -0.13 2.96
CA GLU A 101 -0.85 0.90 4.00
C GLU A 101 0.50 1.01 4.70
N VAL A 102 0.98 2.24 4.83
CA VAL A 102 2.08 2.58 5.73
C VAL A 102 1.45 2.94 7.07
N VAL A 103 1.83 2.21 8.11
CA VAL A 103 1.20 2.31 9.43
C VAL A 103 1.19 3.75 9.93
N SER A 104 0.00 4.24 10.27
CA SER A 104 -0.15 5.55 10.89
C SER A 104 0.51 5.55 12.27
N GLU A 105 1.41 6.50 12.51
CA GLU A 105 2.03 6.70 13.84
C GLU A 105 1.00 6.98 14.94
N TYR A 106 -0.09 7.68 14.58
CA TYR A 106 -1.07 8.16 15.54
C TYR A 106 -2.22 7.18 15.75
N ASN A 107 -2.49 6.29 14.78
CA ASN A 107 -3.58 5.33 14.90
C ASN A 107 -3.25 3.96 14.27
N PRO A 108 -2.23 3.23 14.78
CA PRO A 108 -1.83 1.94 14.21
C PRO A 108 -2.96 0.91 14.17
N SER A 109 -3.89 0.95 15.14
CA SER A 109 -5.02 0.02 15.21
C SER A 109 -5.97 0.16 14.01
N HIS A 110 -5.98 1.32 13.35
CA HIS A 110 -6.77 1.51 12.13
C HIS A 110 -6.29 0.62 11.01
N ASP A 111 -4.97 0.50 10.81
CA ASP A 111 -4.38 -0.32 9.75
C ASP A 111 -4.37 -1.80 10.16
N TYR A 112 -3.89 -2.13 11.37
CA TYR A 112 -3.76 -3.52 11.83
C TYR A 112 -5.06 -4.23 12.15
N VAL A 113 -6.14 -3.50 12.45
CA VAL A 113 -7.41 -4.11 12.90
C VAL A 113 -8.56 -3.69 12.01
N ARG A 114 -8.87 -2.39 11.96
CA ARG A 114 -10.09 -1.91 11.29
C ARG A 114 -10.04 -2.17 9.79
N LYS A 115 -9.01 -1.67 9.12
CA LYS A 115 -8.79 -1.82 7.67
C LYS A 115 -8.49 -3.27 7.30
N LEU A 116 -7.69 -3.99 8.10
CA LEU A 116 -7.48 -5.42 7.89
C LEU A 116 -8.80 -6.21 7.81
N ASN A 117 -9.66 -6.05 8.82
CA ASN A 117 -10.97 -6.73 8.85
C ASN A 117 -11.86 -6.30 7.69
N LEU A 118 -11.88 -5.01 7.38
CA LEU A 118 -12.66 -4.46 6.28
C LEU A 118 -12.20 -5.01 4.93
N TYR A 119 -10.90 -4.97 4.63
CA TYR A 119 -10.36 -5.46 3.37
C TYR A 119 -10.52 -6.99 3.22
N ASN A 120 -10.46 -7.74 4.32
CA ASN A 120 -10.80 -9.18 4.31
C ASN A 120 -12.28 -9.43 4.02
N GLN A 121 -13.18 -8.65 4.65
CA GLN A 121 -14.62 -8.74 4.41
C GLN A 121 -14.96 -8.49 2.93
N PHE A 122 -14.34 -7.47 2.33
CA PHE A 122 -14.57 -7.07 0.95
C PHE A 122 -13.68 -7.79 -0.08
N LYS A 123 -12.89 -8.80 0.34
CA LYS A 123 -12.14 -9.68 -0.57
C LYS A 123 -11.09 -8.96 -1.43
N VAL A 124 -10.39 -7.99 -0.84
CA VAL A 124 -9.15 -7.48 -1.46
C VAL A 124 -8.17 -8.65 -1.57
N LYS A 125 -7.52 -8.85 -2.73
CA LYS A 125 -6.75 -10.09 -2.96
C LYS A 125 -5.44 -10.12 -2.18
N GLU A 126 -4.79 -8.97 -2.06
CA GLU A 126 -3.52 -8.84 -1.37
C GLU A 126 -3.47 -7.52 -0.58
N TYR A 127 -3.15 -7.60 0.70
CA TYR A 127 -3.09 -6.45 1.60
C TYR A 127 -1.77 -6.39 2.35
N TRP A 128 -1.04 -5.29 2.18
CA TRP A 128 0.25 -5.07 2.79
C TRP A 128 0.14 -4.01 3.90
N ILE A 129 0.68 -4.32 5.07
CA ILE A 129 0.87 -3.39 6.17
C ILE A 129 2.37 -3.18 6.37
N VAL A 130 2.83 -1.96 6.11
CA VAL A 130 4.25 -1.60 6.16
C VAL A 130 4.47 -0.72 7.38
N ASN A 131 5.28 -1.18 8.33
CA ASN A 131 5.59 -0.45 9.55
C ASN A 131 7.02 0.11 9.49
N PRO A 132 7.21 1.41 9.25
CA PRO A 132 8.53 2.02 9.16
C PRO A 132 9.28 1.94 10.50
N ASN A 133 8.57 2.12 11.62
CA ASN A 133 9.16 2.14 12.96
C ASN A 133 9.70 0.78 13.38
N ASN A 134 8.95 -0.29 13.08
CA ASN A 134 9.37 -1.65 13.40
C ASN A 134 10.19 -2.29 12.29
N GLN A 135 10.33 -1.63 11.14
CA GLN A 135 10.97 -2.15 9.93
C GLN A 135 10.38 -3.50 9.46
N THR A 136 9.06 -3.66 9.62
CA THR A 136 8.34 -4.89 9.29
C THR A 136 7.33 -4.66 8.17
N ILE A 137 7.15 -5.66 7.33
CA ILE A 137 6.11 -5.73 6.31
C ILE A 137 5.28 -6.98 6.60
N LEU A 138 3.97 -6.82 6.78
CA LEU A 138 3.03 -7.94 6.87
C LEU A 138 2.22 -8.02 5.59
N ILE A 139 2.12 -9.22 5.03
CA ILE A 139 1.39 -9.48 3.79
C ILE A 139 0.29 -10.48 4.04
N TYR A 140 -0.94 -10.04 3.82
CA TYR A 140 -2.13 -10.88 3.86
C TYR A 140 -2.55 -11.21 2.44
N ARG A 141 -2.77 -12.50 2.17
CA ARG A 141 -3.23 -13.00 0.87
C ARG A 141 -4.55 -13.71 1.06
N LEU A 142 -5.52 -13.35 0.22
CA LEU A 142 -6.84 -13.96 0.24
C LEU A 142 -6.75 -15.38 -0.31
N LYS A 143 -7.26 -16.35 0.45
CA LYS A 143 -7.33 -17.75 0.02
C LYS A 143 -8.72 -18.06 -0.51
N ASP A 144 -8.79 -18.54 -1.75
CA ASP A 144 -10.00 -19.10 -2.37
C ASP A 144 -11.26 -18.22 -2.27
N ASN A 145 -11.08 -16.89 -2.21
CA ASN A 145 -12.14 -15.91 -1.98
C ASN A 145 -12.89 -16.05 -0.64
N GLU A 146 -12.29 -16.73 0.33
CA GLU A 146 -12.80 -16.93 1.69
C GLU A 146 -12.18 -15.89 2.63
N ASP A 147 -11.08 -16.21 3.31
CA ASP A 147 -10.41 -15.35 4.28
C ASP A 147 -8.92 -15.19 3.98
N TYR A 148 -8.31 -14.16 4.57
CA TYR A 148 -6.87 -14.03 4.59
C TYR A 148 -6.18 -15.19 5.31
N LEU A 149 -5.10 -15.67 4.72
CA LEU A 149 -4.13 -16.53 5.41
C LEU A 149 -3.43 -15.77 6.54
N PRO A 150 -2.82 -16.49 7.51
CA PRO A 150 -1.86 -15.88 8.42
C PRO A 150 -0.81 -15.07 7.64
N PRO A 151 -0.46 -13.86 8.11
CA PRO A 151 0.38 -12.97 7.33
C PRO A 151 1.79 -13.54 7.17
N GLU A 152 2.36 -13.32 6.00
CA GLU A 152 3.78 -13.48 5.79
C GLU A 152 4.49 -12.22 6.30
N ALA A 153 5.57 -12.40 7.06
CA ALA A 153 6.33 -11.31 7.66
C ALA A 153 7.70 -11.15 6.98
N TYR A 154 8.00 -9.93 6.58
CA TYR A 154 9.25 -9.53 5.94
C TYR A 154 9.83 -8.30 6.63
N THR A 155 11.07 -7.98 6.28
CA THR A 155 11.81 -6.78 6.69
C THR A 155 12.21 -5.97 5.46
N PHE A 156 12.72 -4.75 5.66
CA PHE A 156 13.25 -3.94 4.55
C PHE A 156 14.54 -4.48 3.92
N ASN A 157 15.12 -5.57 4.45
CA ASN A 157 16.25 -6.26 3.82
C ASN A 157 15.80 -7.35 2.83
N ASP A 158 14.50 -7.66 2.81
CA ASP A 158 13.95 -8.70 1.96
C ASP A 158 13.50 -8.13 0.61
N LYS A 159 13.54 -9.01 -0.40
CA LYS A 159 12.89 -8.75 -1.70
C LYS A 159 11.55 -9.44 -1.71
N VAL A 160 10.50 -8.65 -1.85
CA VAL A 160 9.13 -9.13 -1.65
C VAL A 160 8.45 -9.25 -3.00
N LYS A 161 8.08 -10.48 -3.38
CA LYS A 161 7.27 -10.73 -4.58
C LYS A 161 5.82 -10.32 -4.31
N VAL A 162 5.24 -9.55 -5.22
CA VAL A 162 3.81 -9.21 -5.21
C VAL A 162 3.03 -10.43 -5.71
N GLY A 163 2.09 -10.94 -4.93
CA GLY A 163 1.36 -12.17 -5.24
C GLY A 163 0.42 -12.04 -6.45
N ILE A 164 -0.15 -10.86 -6.66
CA ILE A 164 -1.06 -10.60 -7.80
C ILE A 164 -0.34 -10.40 -9.16
N PHE A 165 1.00 -10.37 -9.19
CA PHE A 165 1.78 -10.21 -10.42
C PHE A 165 2.97 -11.17 -10.45
N GLU A 166 3.19 -11.89 -11.56
CA GLU A 166 4.25 -12.91 -11.60
C GLU A 166 5.67 -12.34 -11.51
N ASP A 167 5.89 -11.14 -12.04
CA ASP A 167 7.23 -10.56 -12.25
C ASP A 167 7.50 -9.30 -11.41
N LEU A 168 6.55 -8.87 -10.56
CA LEU A 168 6.74 -7.69 -9.73
C LEU A 168 7.38 -8.05 -8.38
N ILE A 169 8.56 -7.50 -8.14
CA ILE A 169 9.30 -7.61 -6.88
C ILE A 169 9.55 -6.21 -6.33
N ILE A 170 9.22 -6.00 -5.06
CA ILE A 170 9.54 -4.79 -4.31
C ILE A 170 10.85 -5.01 -3.57
N ASP A 171 11.82 -4.13 -3.82
CA ASP A 171 13.14 -4.14 -3.19
C ASP A 171 13.36 -2.79 -2.51
N PHE A 172 13.53 -2.80 -1.18
CA PHE A 172 13.71 -1.59 -0.36
C PHE A 172 15.18 -1.16 -0.21
N ALA A 173 16.14 -1.98 -0.67
CA ALA A 173 17.57 -1.69 -0.62
C ALA A 173 18.07 -0.77 -1.75
#